data_AF-A0A1I1HU59-F1
#
_entry.id   AF-A0A1I1HU59-F1
#
_cell.length_a   1.000
_cell.length_b   1.000
_cell.length_c   1.000
_cell.angle_alpha   90.00
_cell.angle_beta   90.00
_cell.angle_gamma   90.00
#
_symmetry.space_group_name_H-M   'P 1'
#
loop_
_entity.id
_entity.type
_entity.pdbx_description
1 polymer ?
#
loop_
_entity_poly.entity_id
_entity_poly.type
_entity_poly.pdbx_seq_one_letter_code
_entity_poly.pdbx_strand_id
1 'polypeptide(L)'
;MAAEIDYERLDWVRAEVEDGSDEHCFEVAAEGDLVFIRQTDEPAKIVTTTRAKWDAFVLGVQNNEFDHFVADVPGYRAGVPGPPGGGPHHTTGG
;
A
#
# COMPACT_ATOMS: atom_id res chain seq x y z
N MET A 1 26.74 -14.54 -1.10
CA MET A 1 27.01 -13.23 -0.48
C MET A 1 25.83 -12.36 -0.85
N ALA A 2 25.04 -11.89 0.13
CA ALA A 2 24.06 -10.86 -0.16
C ALA A 2 24.85 -9.63 -0.63
N ALA A 3 24.50 -9.05 -1.76
CA ALA A 3 25.04 -7.74 -2.12
C ALA A 3 24.65 -6.77 -0.98
N GLU A 4 25.59 -5.97 -0.52
CA GLU A 4 25.26 -4.83 0.34
C GLU A 4 24.41 -3.88 -0.51
N ILE A 5 23.14 -3.74 -0.14
CA ILE A 5 22.22 -2.81 -0.79
C ILE A 5 22.61 -1.40 -0.33
N ASP A 6 22.94 -0.53 -1.27
CA ASP A 6 23.13 0.89 -1.01
C ASP A 6 21.77 1.59 -1.09
N TYR A 7 21.10 1.68 0.06
CA TYR A 7 19.76 2.23 0.17
C TYR A 7 19.65 3.69 -0.28
N GLU A 8 20.73 4.48 -0.22
CA GLU A 8 20.72 5.89 -0.63
C GLU A 8 20.72 6.04 -2.16
N ARG A 9 21.18 5.04 -2.89
CA ARG A 9 21.26 5.02 -4.35
C ARG A 9 20.06 4.37 -5.04
N LEU A 10 19.10 3.86 -4.25
CA LEU A 10 17.87 3.29 -4.78
C LEU A 10 16.98 4.38 -5.40
N ASP A 11 16.23 4.00 -6.44
CA ASP A 11 15.24 4.86 -7.07
C ASP A 11 13.95 4.84 -6.25
N TRP A 12 13.84 5.78 -5.32
CA TRP A 12 12.70 5.91 -4.41
C TRP A 12 11.55 6.66 -5.05
N VAL A 13 10.38 6.00 -5.10
CA VAL A 13 9.11 6.60 -5.51
C VAL A 13 8.33 6.97 -4.26
N ARG A 14 8.09 8.27 -4.07
CA ARG A 14 7.29 8.80 -2.96
C ARG A 14 5.80 8.73 -3.28
N ALA A 15 5.00 8.32 -2.30
CA ALA A 15 3.54 8.44 -2.37
C ALA A 15 3.12 9.91 -2.24
N GLU A 16 2.31 10.40 -3.18
CA GLU A 16 1.77 11.75 -3.15
C GLU A 16 0.56 11.81 -2.19
N VAL A 17 0.50 12.85 -1.35
CA VAL A 17 -0.67 13.17 -0.51
C VAL A 17 -1.27 14.47 -1.00
N GLU A 18 -2.60 14.56 -1.06
CA GLU A 18 -3.31 15.70 -1.65
C GLU A 18 -3.06 17.02 -0.89
N ASP A 19 -2.79 16.95 0.41
CA ASP A 19 -2.49 18.11 1.25
C ASP A 19 -1.02 18.58 1.15
N GLY A 20 -0.18 17.85 0.40
CA GLY A 20 1.22 18.18 0.17
C GLY A 20 2.13 18.10 1.41
N SER A 21 1.66 17.52 2.51
CA SER A 21 2.52 17.31 3.69
C SER A 21 3.55 16.20 3.45
N ASP A 22 4.68 16.33 4.14
CA ASP A 22 5.70 15.27 4.24
C ASP A 22 5.42 14.32 5.41
N GLU A 23 4.44 14.65 6.25
CA GLU A 23 4.10 13.90 7.45
C GLU A 23 3.35 12.62 7.05
N HIS A 24 3.85 11.47 7.51
CA HIS A 24 3.28 10.14 7.25
C HIS A 24 3.29 9.69 5.78
N CYS A 25 4.08 10.35 4.92
CA CYS A 25 4.38 9.86 3.58
C CYS A 25 5.27 8.61 3.63
N PHE A 26 5.06 7.70 2.67
CA PHE A 26 5.91 6.53 2.46
C PHE A 26 6.60 6.59 1.10
N GLU A 27 7.74 5.94 1.00
CA GLU A 27 8.53 5.79 -0.22
C GLU A 27 8.78 4.31 -0.49
N VAL A 28 8.77 3.94 -1.77
CA VAL A 28 8.98 2.58 -2.24
C VAL A 28 10.09 2.55 -3.27
N ALA A 29 11.02 1.60 -3.15
CA ALA A 29 12.04 1.33 -4.14
C ALA A 29 12.12 -0.16 -4.44
N ALA A 30 12.69 -0.53 -5.58
CA ALA A 30 12.91 -1.93 -5.92
C ALA A 30 14.29 -2.17 -6.52
N GLU A 31 14.93 -3.27 -6.11
CA GLU A 31 16.19 -3.74 -6.67
C GLU A 31 16.17 -5.26 -6.79
N GLY A 32 16.25 -5.75 -8.03
CA GLY A 32 16.06 -7.17 -8.34
C GLY A 32 14.71 -7.71 -7.82
N ASP A 33 14.78 -8.77 -7.02
CA ASP A 33 13.62 -9.46 -6.43
C ASP A 33 13.15 -8.85 -5.10
N LEU A 34 13.79 -7.77 -4.65
CA LEU A 34 13.46 -7.11 -3.39
C LEU A 34 12.70 -5.80 -3.63
N VAL A 35 11.78 -5.53 -2.71
CA VAL A 35 11.04 -4.27 -2.61
C VAL A 35 11.32 -3.71 -1.22
N PHE A 36 11.62 -2.42 -1.17
CA PHE A 36 11.97 -1.68 0.03
C PHE A 36 10.91 -0.61 0.27
N ILE A 37 10.48 -0.46 1.52
CA ILE A 37 9.45 0.48 1.93
C ILE A 37 9.97 1.23 3.15
N ARG A 38 9.86 2.55 3.16
CA ARG A 38 10.23 3.40 4.31
C ARG A 38 9.27 4.57 4.46
N GLN A 39 9.30 5.21 5.62
CA GLN A 39 8.66 6.51 5.79
C GLN A 39 9.60 7.62 5.31
N THR A 40 9.03 8.67 4.73
CA THR A 40 9.79 9.85 4.29
C THR A 40 10.48 10.55 5.46
N ASP A 41 9.84 10.61 6.63
CA ASP A 41 10.36 11.24 7.85
C ASP A 41 11.28 10.33 8.68
N GLU A 42 11.29 9.03 8.42
CA GLU A 42 12.15 8.05 9.10
C GLU A 42 12.92 7.14 8.12
N PRO A 43 13.80 7.69 7.26
CA PRO A 43 14.36 6.97 6.11
C PRO A 43 15.29 5.81 6.47
N ALA A 44 15.73 5.71 7.73
CA ALA A 44 16.54 4.61 8.24
C ALA A 44 15.72 3.35 8.58
N LYS A 45 14.40 3.46 8.71
CA LYS A 45 13.52 2.33 9.02
C LYS A 45 12.97 1.72 7.73
N ILE A 46 13.69 0.72 7.21
CA ILE A 46 13.36 0.08 5.94
C ILE A 46 12.74 -1.30 6.20
N VAL A 47 11.53 -1.49 5.66
CA VAL A 47 10.89 -2.80 5.54
C VAL A 47 11.29 -3.39 4.19
N THR A 48 11.82 -4.61 4.21
CA THR A 48 12.20 -5.33 3.00
C THR A 48 11.27 -6.51 2.79
N THR A 49 10.74 -6.63 1.57
CA THR A 49 9.93 -7.77 1.12
C THR A 49 10.40 -8.26 -0.23
N THR A 50 9.81 -9.35 -0.73
CA THR A 50 10.07 -9.84 -2.08
C THR A 50 9.03 -9.30 -3.06
N ARG A 51 9.40 -9.23 -4.34
CA ARG A 51 8.48 -8.84 -5.42
C ARG A 51 7.22 -9.69 -5.44
N ALA A 52 7.34 -11.01 -5.28
CA ALA A 52 6.19 -11.91 -5.23
C ALA A 52 5.21 -11.60 -4.06
N LYS A 53 5.73 -11.23 -2.88
CA LYS A 53 4.90 -10.84 -1.74
C LYS A 53 4.28 -9.46 -1.94
N TRP A 54 5.03 -8.53 -2.53
CA TRP A 54 4.55 -7.21 -2.90
C TRP A 54 3.38 -7.29 -3.89
N ASP A 55 3.51 -8.10 -4.94
CA ASP A 55 2.46 -8.27 -5.95
C ASP A 55 1.18 -8.84 -5.32
N ALA A 56 1.32 -9.84 -4.43
CA ALA A 56 0.19 -10.39 -3.69
C ALA A 56 -0.47 -9.34 -2.77
N PHE A 57 0.33 -8.51 -2.09
CA PHE A 57 -0.18 -7.42 -1.26
C PHE A 57 -0.95 -6.38 -2.08
N VAL A 58 -0.41 -5.92 -3.21
CA VAL A 58 -1.07 -4.97 -4.11
C VAL A 58 -2.40 -5.52 -4.62
N LEU A 59 -2.45 -6.81 -5.00
CA LEU A 59 -3.69 -7.46 -5.41
C LEU A 59 -4.73 -7.49 -4.27
N GLY A 60 -4.32 -7.76 -3.03
CA GLY A 60 -5.21 -7.70 -1.86
C GLY A 60 -5.76 -6.29 -1.62
N VAL A 61 -4.92 -5.26 -1.74
CA VAL A 61 -5.34 -3.84 -1.63
C VAL A 61 -6.35 -3.49 -2.71
N GLN A 62 -6.09 -3.85 -3.97
CA GLN A 62 -7.01 -3.58 -5.09
C GLN A 62 -8.36 -4.31 -4.96
N ASN A 63 -8.37 -5.43 -4.25
CA ASN A 63 -9.58 -6.20 -3.96
C ASN A 63 -10.29 -5.76 -2.67
N ASN A 64 -9.93 -4.60 -2.11
CA ASN A 64 -10.50 -4.06 -0.87
C ASN A 64 -10.42 -5.04 0.31
N GLU A 65 -9.43 -5.95 0.31
CA GLU A 65 -9.30 -6.98 1.35
C GLU A 65 -9.03 -6.36 2.73
N PHE A 66 -8.36 -5.20 2.75
CA PHE A 66 -7.91 -4.53 3.97
C PHE A 66 -8.84 -3.44 4.51
N ASP A 67 -9.94 -3.13 3.83
CA ASP A 67 -10.84 -2.02 4.24
C ASP A 67 -11.63 -2.33 5.54
N HIS A 68 -11.61 -3.58 5.97
CA HIS A 68 -12.27 -4.04 7.20
C HIS A 68 -11.40 -3.88 8.46
N PHE A 69 -10.14 -3.43 8.35
CA PHE A 69 -9.23 -3.27 9.49
C PHE A 69 -9.35 -1.95 10.24
N VAL A 70 -10.41 -1.17 9.99
CA VAL A 70 -10.75 -0.03 10.86
C VAL A 70 -11.15 -0.59 12.22
N ALA A 71 -10.20 -0.60 13.15
CA ALA A 71 -10.52 -0.76 14.56
C ALA A 71 -11.59 0.28 14.91
N ASP A 72 -12.60 -0.12 15.67
CA ASP A 72 -13.46 0.80 16.41
C ASP A 72 -12.54 1.58 17.39
N VAL A 73 -11.85 2.59 16.89
CA VAL A 73 -11.16 3.57 17.71
C VAL A 73 -12.27 4.42 18.31
N PRO A 74 -12.45 4.45 19.64
CA PRO A 74 -13.49 5.26 20.27
C PRO A 74 -13.31 6.73 19.83
N GLY A 75 -14.20 7.23 18.97
CA GLY A 75 -14.13 8.57 18.40
C GLY A 75 -14.06 8.64 16.86
N TYR A 76 -13.80 7.54 16.15
CA TYR A 76 -13.92 7.47 14.69
C TYR A 76 -15.37 7.15 14.30
N ARG A 77 -16.09 8.08 13.65
CA ARG A 77 -17.41 7.79 13.06
C ARG A 77 -17.22 7.12 11.70
N ALA A 78 -17.10 5.79 11.69
CA ALA A 78 -17.42 5.02 10.49
C ALA A 78 -18.91 5.24 10.19
N GLY A 79 -19.22 6.02 9.14
CA GLY A 79 -20.56 6.60 9.02
C GLY A 79 -21.01 7.05 7.63
N VAL A 80 -20.41 6.54 6.55
CA VAL A 80 -21.07 6.52 5.25
C VAL A 80 -20.80 5.17 4.59
N PRO A 81 -21.81 4.29 4.43
CA PRO A 81 -21.69 3.15 3.54
C PRO A 81 -21.47 3.68 2.12
N GLY A 82 -20.40 3.25 1.45
CA GLY A 82 -20.26 3.46 0.01
C GLY A 82 -21.47 2.86 -0.72
N PRO A 83 -21.89 3.42 -1.87
CA PRO A 83 -23.03 2.87 -2.62
C PRO A 83 -22.77 1.38 -2.90
N PRO A 84 -23.79 0.51 -2.76
CA PRO A 84 -23.61 -0.91 -3.04
C PRO A 84 -23.15 -1.03 -4.49
N GLY A 85 -21.94 -1.54 -4.67
CA GLY A 85 -21.36 -1.82 -5.99
C GLY A 85 -22.30 -2.72 -6.76
N GLY A 86 -22.99 -2.15 -7.74
CA GLY A 86 -23.70 -2.89 -8.77
C GLY A 86 -22.67 -3.64 -9.60
N GLY A 87 -22.39 -4.88 -9.23
CA GLY A 87 -21.70 -5.83 -10.09
C GLY A 87 -22.52 -6.09 -11.37
N PRO A 88 -21.88 -6.44 -12.49
CA PRO A 88 -22.57 -6.66 -13.76
C PRO A 88 -23.55 -7.83 -13.65
N HIS A 89 -24.83 -7.54 -13.93
CA HIS A 89 -25.87 -8.52 -14.17
C HIS A 89 -25.46 -9.40 -15.37
N HIS A 90 -25.04 -10.64 -15.09
CA HIS A 90 -25.09 -11.72 -16.06
C HIS A 90 -26.53 -12.23 -16.09
N THR A 91 -27.31 -11.79 -17.07
CA THR A 91 -28.62 -12.39 -17.35
C THR A 91 -28.41 -13.64 -18.20
N THR A 92 -28.49 -14.81 -17.59
CA THR A 92 -28.75 -16.06 -18.31
C THR A 92 -30.25 -16.27 -18.42
N GLY A 93 -30.73 -16.26 -19.67
CA GLY A 93 -31.82 -17.06 -20.26
C GLY A 93 -33.12 -17.32 -19.50
N GLY A 94 -34.23 -16.97 -20.16
CA GLY A 94 -35.59 -17.40 -19.85
C GLY A 94 -36.62 -16.61 -20.64
#